data_AF-A0A354Q7B4-F1
#
_entry.id   AF-A0A354Q7B4-F1
#
_cell.length_a   1.000
_cell.length_b   1.000
_cell.length_c   1.000
_cell.angle_alpha   90.00
_cell.angle_beta   90.00
_cell.angle_gamma   90.00
#
_symmetry.space_group_name_H-M   'P 1'
#
loop_
_entity.id
_entity.type
_entity.pdbx_description
1 polymer ?
#
loop_
_entity_poly.entity_id
_entity_poly.type
_entity_poly.pdbx_seq_one_letter_code
_entity_poly.pdbx_strand_id
1 'polypeptide(L)'
;GNTAPEAQQIKIFLPQSSVINSDEYRLGEIAQLEGEDFILLDRLAKVVIGRAPLPGRKLTVTRSLILSRLRSHKVNIKKFVFPGSDSTSIQRAALKISG
;
A
#
# COMPACT_ATOMS: atom_id res chain seq x y z
N GLY A 1 11.51 24.50 -0.49
CA GLY A 1 10.94 23.23 -0.96
C GLY A 1 9.72 22.93 -0.11
N ASN A 2 8.54 22.89 -0.71
CA ASN A 2 7.28 22.88 0.03
C ASN A 2 6.93 21.46 0.52
N THR A 3 7.49 21.07 1.66
CA THR A 3 6.92 20.00 2.50
C THR A 3 5.59 20.50 3.06
N ALA A 4 4.54 19.71 2.94
CA ALA A 4 3.26 20.03 3.58
C ALA A 4 3.48 20.10 5.12
N PRO A 5 2.77 21.01 5.82
CA PRO A 5 2.82 21.06 7.28
C PRO A 5 2.58 19.66 7.85
N GLU A 6 3.30 19.28 8.91
CA GLU A 6 3.28 17.94 9.49
C GLU A 6 1.85 17.42 9.77
N ALA A 7 0.96 18.32 10.22
CA ALA A 7 -0.46 18.03 10.46
C ALA A 7 -1.24 17.55 9.22
N GLN A 8 -0.78 17.86 8.00
CA GLN A 8 -1.45 17.46 6.77
C GLN A 8 -0.77 16.29 6.05
N GLN A 9 0.22 15.65 6.69
CA GLN A 9 0.91 14.52 6.09
C GLN A 9 0.12 13.23 6.31
N ILE A 10 0.10 12.38 5.28
CA ILE A 10 -0.38 11.00 5.42
C ILE A 10 0.84 10.11 5.55
N LYS A 11 0.89 9.39 6.67
CA LYS A 11 1.93 8.41 6.97
C LYS A 11 1.50 7.06 6.44
N ILE A 12 2.38 6.44 5.65
CA ILE A 12 2.18 5.11 5.08
C ILE A 12 3.24 4.20 5.66
N PHE A 13 2.83 3.35 6.60
CA PHE A 13 3.73 2.39 7.24
C PHE A 13 3.67 1.07 6.48
N LEU A 14 4.84 0.62 6.01
CA LEU A 14 4.99 -0.65 5.33
C LEU A 14 5.46 -1.71 6.33
N PRO A 15 4.66 -2.75 6.62
CA PRO A 15 5.10 -3.88 7.43
C PRO A 15 6.16 -4.69 6.65
N GLN A 16 6.93 -5.53 7.35
CA GLN A 16 7.91 -6.38 6.69
C GLN A 16 7.27 -7.34 5.67
N SER A 17 6.10 -7.88 6.00
CA SER A 17 5.34 -8.73 5.07
C SER A 17 3.83 -8.66 5.29
N SER A 18 3.08 -8.86 4.20
CA SER A 18 1.62 -9.00 4.21
C SER A 18 1.15 -10.23 3.43
N VAL A 19 0.06 -10.84 3.87
CA VAL A 19 -0.62 -11.93 3.16
C VAL A 19 -1.92 -11.39 2.56
N ILE A 20 -2.13 -11.66 1.28
CA ILE A 20 -3.32 -11.23 0.55
C ILE A 20 -4.09 -12.43 -0.01
N ASN A 21 -5.42 -12.30 -0.07
CA ASN A 21 -6.32 -13.41 -0.45
C ASN A 21 -6.89 -13.26 -1.87
N SER A 22 -6.60 -12.15 -2.54
CA SER A 22 -7.17 -11.78 -3.83
C SER A 22 -6.16 -11.89 -4.98
N ASP A 23 -6.62 -11.82 -6.23
CA ASP A 23 -5.75 -11.75 -7.42
C ASP A 23 -5.02 -10.40 -7.57
N GLU A 24 -5.51 -9.39 -6.86
CA GLU A 24 -4.93 -8.05 -6.79
C GLU A 24 -4.72 -7.66 -5.33
N TYR A 25 -3.81 -6.73 -5.09
CA TYR A 25 -3.59 -6.17 -3.77
C TYR A 25 -3.79 -4.65 -3.77
N ARG A 26 -4.44 -4.17 -2.72
CA ARG A 26 -4.73 -2.77 -2.47
C ARG A 26 -3.78 -2.21 -1.43
N LEU A 27 -3.65 -0.88 -1.39
CA LEU A 27 -2.74 -0.23 -0.45
C LEU A 27 -3.08 -0.55 1.00
N GLY A 28 -4.37 -0.56 1.37
CA GLY A 28 -4.80 -0.85 2.75
C GLY A 28 -4.56 -2.29 3.21
N GLU A 29 -4.30 -3.22 2.29
CA GLU A 29 -3.95 -4.62 2.62
C GLU A 29 -2.46 -4.78 2.92
N ILE A 30 -1.63 -3.87 2.41
CA ILE A 30 -0.17 -3.97 2.44
C ILE A 30 0.49 -2.83 3.22
N ALA A 31 -0.29 -1.91 3.77
CA ALA A 31 0.19 -0.75 4.50
C ALA A 31 -0.82 -0.29 5.55
N GLN A 32 -0.31 0.22 6.67
CA GLN A 32 -1.09 0.98 7.64
C GLN A 32 -1.04 2.46 7.26
N LEU A 33 -2.22 3.10 7.21
CA LEU A 33 -2.38 4.49 6.80
C LEU A 33 -2.80 5.33 8.01
N GLU A 34 -2.09 6.43 8.26
CA GLU A 34 -2.42 7.39 9.32
C GLU A 34 -2.44 8.81 8.79
N GLY A 35 -3.40 9.61 9.26
CA GLY A 35 -3.59 11.00 8.88
C GLY A 35 -4.94 11.53 9.35
N GLU A 36 -5.14 12.84 9.24
CA GLU A 36 -6.38 13.50 9.72
C GLU A 36 -7.56 13.38 8.74
N ASP A 37 -7.27 13.19 7.44
CA ASP A 37 -8.30 13.10 6.40
C ASP A 37 -8.78 11.65 6.19
N PHE A 38 -9.75 11.23 7.02
CA PHE A 38 -10.32 9.88 6.99
C PHE A 38 -10.97 9.51 5.65
N ILE A 39 -11.53 10.48 4.92
CA ILE A 39 -12.15 10.24 3.60
C ILE A 39 -11.06 9.89 2.58
N LEU A 40 -9.95 10.63 2.61
CA LEU A 40 -8.80 10.32 1.76
C LEU A 40 -8.16 8.99 2.16
N LEU A 41 -8.03 8.68 3.45
CA LEU A 41 -7.49 7.40 3.92
C LEU A 41 -8.33 6.21 3.43
N ASP A 42 -9.65 6.27 3.52
CA ASP A 42 -10.55 5.22 3.01
C ASP A 42 -10.41 5.05 1.49
N ARG A 43 -10.32 6.16 0.75
CA ARG A 43 -10.06 6.12 -0.70
C ARG A 43 -8.71 5.49 -1.02
N LEU A 44 -7.66 5.85 -0.28
CA LEU A 44 -6.31 5.33 -0.46
C LEU A 44 -6.25 3.83 -0.18
N ALA A 45 -6.88 3.38 0.91
CA ALA A 45 -6.93 1.97 1.28
C ALA A 45 -7.49 1.09 0.16
N LYS A 46 -8.42 1.62 -0.64
CA LYS A 46 -9.07 0.92 -1.75
C LYS A 46 -8.29 0.94 -3.06
N VAL A 47 -7.22 1.73 -3.19
CA VAL A 47 -6.43 1.82 -4.43
C VAL A 47 -5.73 0.50 -4.72
N VAL A 48 -5.95 -0.04 -5.91
CA VAL A 48 -5.23 -1.22 -6.41
C VAL A 48 -3.79 -0.82 -6.77
N ILE A 49 -2.83 -1.48 -6.15
CA ILE A 49 -1.40 -1.26 -6.40
C ILE A 49 -0.88 -2.21 -7.48
N GLY A 50 -1.39 -3.44 -7.52
CA GLY A 50 -0.99 -4.38 -8.56
C GLY A 50 -1.64 -5.75 -8.41
N ARG A 51 -1.15 -6.68 -9.25
CA ARG A 51 -1.56 -8.08 -9.22
C ARG A 51 -0.75 -8.86 -8.18
N ALA A 52 -1.43 -9.71 -7.46
CA ALA A 52 -0.85 -10.64 -6.52
C ALA A 52 0.17 -11.57 -7.20
N PRO A 53 1.26 -11.95 -6.52
CA PRO A 53 2.05 -13.09 -6.98
C PRO A 53 1.19 -14.36 -6.98
N LEU A 54 1.61 -15.36 -7.76
CA LEU A 54 0.99 -16.68 -7.69
C LEU A 54 1.13 -17.27 -6.27
N PRO A 55 0.18 -18.09 -5.79
CA PRO A 55 0.25 -18.70 -4.47
C PRO A 55 1.61 -19.37 -4.22
N GLY A 56 2.16 -19.16 -3.02
CA GLY A 56 3.50 -19.65 -2.65
C GLY A 56 4.67 -18.80 -3.15
N ARG A 57 4.45 -17.80 -4.01
CA ARG A 57 5.48 -16.82 -4.40
C ARG A 57 5.42 -15.55 -3.54
N LYS A 58 6.58 -14.90 -3.42
CA LYS A 58 6.76 -13.59 -2.79
C LYS A 58 6.94 -12.52 -3.87
N LEU A 59 6.39 -11.34 -3.64
CA LEU A 59 6.63 -10.14 -4.43
C LEU A 59 7.05 -8.99 -3.51
N THR A 60 8.16 -8.33 -3.82
CA THR A 60 8.56 -7.12 -3.11
C THR A 60 7.87 -5.90 -3.74
N VAL A 61 7.16 -5.16 -2.91
CA VAL A 61 6.49 -3.91 -3.28
C VAL A 61 7.27 -2.75 -2.67
N THR A 62 7.78 -1.87 -3.52
CA THR A 62 8.58 -0.71 -3.09
C THR A 62 7.74 0.56 -2.98
N ARG A 63 8.23 1.52 -2.20
CA ARG A 63 7.71 2.88 -2.12
C ARG A 63 7.56 3.52 -3.51
N SER A 64 8.55 3.37 -4.38
CA SER A 64 8.51 3.92 -5.74
C SER A 64 7.36 3.35 -6.58
N LEU A 65 7.10 2.04 -6.46
CA LEU A 65 5.97 1.38 -7.10
C LEU A 65 4.64 1.92 -6.56
N ILE A 66 4.49 1.99 -5.23
CA ILE A 66 3.27 2.52 -4.58
C ILE A 66 3.00 3.96 -5.04
N LEU A 67 4.01 4.83 -4.99
CA LEU A 67 3.90 6.22 -5.43
C LEU A 67 3.53 6.33 -6.92
N SER A 68 4.10 5.47 -7.77
CA SER A 68 3.76 5.42 -9.20
C SER A 68 2.28 5.07 -9.42
N ARG A 69 1.76 4.09 -8.67
CA ARG A 69 0.36 3.66 -8.75
C ARG A 69 -0.60 4.72 -8.22
N LEU A 70 -0.26 5.38 -7.11
CA LEU A 70 -1.06 6.49 -6.55
C LEU A 70 -1.13 7.67 -7.52
N ARG A 71 -0.01 8.04 -8.17
CA ARG A 71 -0.02 9.08 -9.23
C ARG A 71 -0.92 8.71 -10.40
N SER A 72 -0.92 7.45 -10.81
CA SER A 72 -1.78 6.96 -11.90
C SER A 72 -3.27 7.09 -11.55
N HIS A 73 -3.62 7.03 -10.27
CA HIS A 73 -4.98 7.27 -9.74
C HIS A 73 -5.27 8.75 -9.44
N LYS A 74 -4.44 9.68 -9.95
CA LYS A 74 -4.57 11.14 -9.75
C LYS A 74 -4.51 11.57 -8.28
N VAL A 75 -3.83 10.81 -7.43
CA VAL A 75 -3.62 11.15 -6.02
C VAL A 75 -2.41 12.08 -5.89
N ASN A 76 -2.55 13.16 -5.12
CA ASN A 76 -1.45 14.07 -4.82
C ASN A 76 -0.49 13.46 -3.77
N ILE A 77 0.62 12.90 -4.24
CA ILE A 77 1.60 12.21 -3.40
C ILE A 77 2.52 13.14 -2.58
N LYS A 78 2.46 14.47 -2.75
CA LYS A 78 3.38 15.41 -2.08
C LYS A 78 3.23 15.42 -0.56
N LYS A 79 2.07 14.96 -0.06
CA LYS A 79 1.74 14.89 1.36
C LYS A 79 2.09 13.53 1.98
N PHE A 80 2.66 12.58 1.22
CA PHE A 80 2.89 11.22 1.69
C PHE A 80 4.30 11.04 2.23
N VAL A 81 4.38 10.51 3.44
CA VAL A 81 5.62 10.10 4.08
C VAL A 81 5.56 8.60 4.35
N PHE A 82 6.72 7.95 4.28
CA PHE A 82 6.86 6.51 4.54
C PHE A 82 7.81 6.35 5.72
N PRO A 83 7.30 6.44 6.97
CA PRO A 83 8.14 6.24 8.13
C PRO A 83 8.56 4.77 8.20
N GLY A 84 9.85 4.52 8.41
CA GLY A 84 10.40 3.17 8.53
C GLY A 84 10.80 2.57 7.18
N SER A 85 10.17 1.48 6.78
CA SER A 85 10.62 0.68 5.63
C SER A 85 10.17 1.29 4.29
N ASP A 86 11.07 1.31 3.30
CA ASP A 86 10.76 1.72 1.92
C ASP A 86 10.16 0.58 1.07
N SER A 87 9.97 -0.61 1.63
CA SER A 87 9.37 -1.75 0.93
C SER A 87 8.68 -2.73 1.87
N THR A 88 7.82 -3.56 1.29
CA THR A 88 7.16 -4.69 1.96
C THR A 88 7.16 -5.91 1.05
N SER A 89 7.20 -7.12 1.61
CA SER A 89 7.02 -8.36 0.86
C SER A 89 5.59 -8.85 0.95
N ILE A 90 4.94 -9.11 -0.18
CA ILE A 90 3.58 -9.67 -0.19
C ILE A 90 3.58 -11.13 -0.63
N GLN A 91 2.65 -11.91 -0.09
CA GLN A 91 2.40 -13.30 -0.49
C GLN A 91 0.90 -13.51 -0.71
N ARG A 92 0.56 -14.30 -1.72
CA ARG A 92 -0.82 -14.75 -1.93
C ARG A 92 -1.08 -16.01 -1.12
N ALA A 93 -2.13 -16.00 -0.31
CA ALA A 93 -2.60 -17.19 0.38
C ALA A 93 -2.98 -18.28 -0.63
N ALA A 94 -2.55 -19.51 -0.37
CA ALA A 94 -3.07 -20.65 -1.10
C ALA A 94 -4.48 -20.95 -0.59
N LEU A 95 -5.48 -20.87 -1.47
CA LEU A 95 -6.79 -21.46 -1.18
C LEU A 95 -6.59 -22.96 -1.04
N LYS A 96 -6.61 -23.47 0.19
CA LYS A 96 -6.81 -24.90 0.42
C LYS A 96 -8.26 -25.18 0.03
N ILE A 97 -8.45 -25.80 -1.14
CA ILE A 97 -9.70 -26.49 -1.42
C ILE A 97 -9.65 -27.72 -0.51
N SER A 98 -10.33 -27.67 0.64
CA SER A 98 -10.65 -28.90 1.36
C SER A 98 -11.62 -29.67 0.48
N GLY A 99 -11.21 -30.86 0.03
CA GLY A 99 -12.09 -31.84 -0.59
C GLY A 99 -13.01 -32.49 0.43
#